data_AF-A0A813I9C4-F1
#
_entry.id   AF-A0A813I9C4-F1
#
_cell.length_a   1.000
_cell.length_b   1.000
_cell.length_c   1.000
_cell.angle_alpha   90.00
_cell.angle_beta   90.00
_cell.angle_gamma   90.00
#
_symmetry.space_group_name_H-M   'P 1'
#
loop_
_entity.id
_entity.type
_entity.pdbx_description
1 polymer ?
#
loop_
_entity_poly.entity_id
_entity_poly.type
_entity_poly.pdbx_seq_one_letter_code
_entity_poly.pdbx_strand_id
1 'polypeptide(L)'
;ASGDGFQRLVADALQHQGFCSIAMPSLDAVGRAAALEAARGGGSSTWTLPKLEFEEAFLGRRSTSKLCFLEQASPLHESLAPLCESLEKLCEALARCPPGEHLGFQAEPRCQKLLLRATLERGERRLLSPGALTEEDVQAGLVEEHLDFLQRRKLCMLYALEAEATLELWPRGGQSLRLPIARDTVVVFRHDLMAFSHSQGDSGTGSSLALQAWLLEAPQELQLLGLEGNHLGMETLFGGPPQLSEKQVHIISASCRLPGGAYGLDCDWLMYGMQTDGYSEIPLLRWDVSVYYTSEPDKEQGKSYTKHSALLGDLEVLSFDNHFFGIPDEQ
;
A
#
# COMPACT_ATOMS: atom_id res chain seq x y z
N ALA A 1 -18.71 6.28 -26.20
CA ALA A 1 -19.12 4.91 -25.86
C ALA A 1 -19.68 4.93 -24.45
N SER A 2 -20.68 4.10 -24.13
CA SER A 2 -21.12 3.90 -22.73
C SER A 2 -19.90 3.55 -21.84
N GLY A 3 -19.90 3.99 -20.59
CA GLY A 3 -18.75 3.85 -19.67
C GLY A 3 -18.19 2.43 -19.59
N ASP A 4 -19.07 1.42 -19.64
CA ASP A 4 -18.71 0.00 -19.57
C ASP A 4 -17.87 -0.48 -20.76
N GLY A 5 -18.06 0.10 -21.95
CA GLY A 5 -17.29 -0.27 -23.13
C GLY A 5 -15.87 0.28 -23.11
N PHE A 6 -15.68 1.48 -22.55
CA PHE A 6 -14.37 2.10 -22.43
C PHE A 6 -13.47 1.35 -21.42
N GLN A 7 -14.04 0.99 -20.27
CA GLN A 7 -13.33 0.24 -19.24
C GLN A 7 -12.77 -1.09 -19.78
N ARG A 8 -13.58 -1.85 -20.52
CA ARG A 8 -13.15 -3.13 -21.13
C ARG A 8 -12.00 -2.94 -22.11
N LEU A 9 -12.09 -1.93 -22.99
CA LEU A 9 -11.02 -1.63 -23.95
C LEU A 9 -9.69 -1.32 -23.27
N VAL A 10 -9.72 -0.54 -22.18
CA VAL A 10 -8.52 -0.24 -21.40
C VAL A 10 -7.97 -1.51 -20.73
N ALA A 11 -8.85 -2.30 -20.11
CA ALA A 11 -8.46 -3.53 -19.44
C ALA A 11 -7.87 -4.57 -20.41
N ASP A 12 -8.48 -4.75 -21.59
CA ASP A 12 -7.99 -5.63 -22.66
C ASP A 12 -6.62 -5.19 -23.18
N ALA A 13 -6.43 -3.89 -23.39
CA ALA A 13 -5.14 -3.34 -23.82
C ALA A 13 -4.05 -3.61 -22.77
N LEU A 14 -4.36 -3.40 -21.49
CA LEU A 14 -3.45 -3.68 -20.39
C LEU A 14 -3.16 -5.17 -20.23
N GLN A 15 -4.11 -6.05 -20.50
CA GLN A 15 -3.92 -7.50 -20.44
C GLN A 15 -3.01 -8.00 -21.56
N HIS A 16 -3.24 -7.54 -22.79
CA HIS A 16 -2.55 -8.07 -23.97
C HIS A 16 -1.22 -7.37 -24.27
N GLN A 17 -1.17 -6.05 -24.11
CA GLN A 17 0.02 -5.24 -24.43
C GLN A 17 0.80 -4.83 -23.18
N GLY A 18 0.16 -4.87 -22.00
CA GLY A 18 0.76 -4.43 -20.75
C GLY A 18 0.74 -2.91 -20.54
N PHE A 19 0.32 -2.13 -21.54
CA PHE A 19 0.21 -0.67 -21.43
C PHE A 19 -0.85 -0.12 -22.38
N CYS A 20 -1.32 1.10 -22.11
CA CYS A 20 -2.17 1.86 -23.03
C CYS A 20 -1.97 3.37 -22.82
N SER A 21 -2.32 4.15 -23.84
CA SER A 21 -2.30 5.61 -23.81
C SER A 21 -3.72 6.13 -23.96
N ILE A 22 -4.15 7.00 -23.04
CA ILE A 22 -5.52 7.50 -22.94
C ILE A 22 -5.48 9.02 -22.98
N ALA A 23 -6.22 9.59 -23.93
CA ALA A 23 -6.46 11.04 -23.94
C ALA A 23 -7.38 11.42 -22.78
N MET A 24 -6.97 12.39 -21.97
CA MET A 24 -7.69 12.81 -20.77
C MET A 24 -8.21 14.24 -20.94
N PRO A 25 -9.22 14.65 -20.14
CA PRO A 25 -9.66 16.05 -20.12
C PRO A 25 -8.48 16.95 -19.77
N SER A 26 -8.23 17.95 -20.61
CA SER A 26 -7.18 18.92 -20.35
C SER A 26 -7.63 19.93 -19.30
N LEU A 27 -6.70 20.36 -18.46
CA LEU A 27 -6.91 21.57 -17.65
C LEU A 27 -7.06 22.77 -18.58
N ASP A 28 -7.97 23.68 -18.22
CA ASP A 28 -8.06 24.97 -18.88
C ASP A 28 -6.75 25.76 -18.70
N ALA A 29 -6.55 26.79 -19.52
CA ALA A 29 -5.29 27.55 -19.50
C ALA A 29 -4.99 28.16 -18.13
N VAL A 30 -6.05 28.59 -17.41
CA VAL A 30 -5.95 29.20 -16.08
C VAL A 30 -5.60 28.17 -15.01
N GLY A 31 -6.35 27.06 -14.93
CA GLY A 31 -6.08 25.99 -13.97
C GLY A 31 -4.72 25.35 -14.19
N ARG A 32 -4.30 25.20 -15.45
CA ARG A 32 -2.94 24.72 -15.75
C ARG A 32 -1.88 25.71 -15.27
N ALA A 33 -2.00 27.01 -15.57
CA ALA A 33 -1.05 28.00 -15.08
C ALA A 33 -0.98 28.02 -13.55
N ALA A 34 -2.13 27.95 -12.87
CA ALA A 34 -2.20 27.86 -11.42
C ALA A 34 -1.50 26.60 -10.88
N ALA A 35 -1.71 25.44 -11.49
CA ALA A 35 -1.04 24.20 -11.10
C ALA A 35 0.48 24.26 -11.30
N LEU A 36 0.94 24.88 -12.40
CA LEU A 36 2.38 25.08 -12.66
C LEU A 36 3.00 26.06 -11.67
N GLU A 37 2.33 27.17 -11.39
CA GLU A 37 2.76 28.15 -10.40
C GLU A 37 2.74 27.56 -8.98
N ALA A 38 1.75 26.75 -8.62
CA ALA A 38 1.71 26.05 -7.33
C ALA A 38 2.86 25.04 -7.21
N ALA A 39 3.14 24.28 -8.28
CA ALA A 39 4.23 23.31 -8.30
C ALA A 39 5.62 23.97 -8.23
N ARG A 40 5.78 25.16 -8.84
CA ARG A 40 7.04 25.91 -8.89
C ARG A 40 7.23 26.85 -7.70
N GLY A 41 6.14 27.42 -7.18
CA GLY A 41 6.11 28.39 -6.09
C GLY A 41 6.13 27.76 -4.70
N GLY A 42 5.83 26.46 -4.60
CA GLY A 42 6.14 25.67 -3.41
C GLY A 42 7.65 25.62 -3.22
N GLY A 43 8.16 26.35 -2.22
CA GLY A 43 9.59 26.38 -1.90
C GLY A 43 10.18 24.98 -1.66
N SER A 44 11.51 24.93 -1.49
CA SER A 44 12.33 23.71 -1.31
C SER A 44 11.81 22.69 -0.27
N SER A 45 10.87 23.04 0.59
CA SER A 45 10.23 22.17 1.59
C SER A 45 9.16 21.23 1.03
N THR A 46 8.68 21.45 -0.21
CA THR A 46 7.54 20.71 -0.79
C THR A 46 8.00 19.48 -1.57
N TRP A 47 9.22 19.54 -2.11
CA TRP A 47 9.82 18.51 -2.93
C TRP A 47 10.75 17.64 -2.08
N THR A 48 10.71 16.34 -2.31
CA THR A 48 11.57 15.37 -1.61
C THR A 48 12.03 14.28 -2.56
N LEU A 49 12.98 13.48 -2.09
CA LEU A 49 13.27 12.18 -2.68
C LEU A 49 12.84 11.09 -1.68
N PRO A 50 12.38 9.92 -2.15
CA PRO A 50 12.26 8.76 -1.28
C PRO A 50 13.59 8.41 -0.63
N LYS A 51 13.53 7.60 0.44
CA LYS A 51 14.70 6.86 0.93
C LYS A 51 15.34 6.11 -0.22
N LEU A 52 16.67 6.00 -0.20
CA LEU A 52 17.46 5.48 -1.33
C LEU A 52 16.96 4.10 -1.79
N GLU A 53 16.57 3.26 -0.84
CA GLU A 53 16.05 1.91 -1.02
C GLU A 53 14.68 1.88 -1.70
N PHE A 54 13.90 2.96 -1.58
CA PHE A 54 12.53 3.09 -2.08
C PHE A 54 12.45 3.88 -3.40
N GLU A 55 13.52 4.56 -3.81
CA GLU A 55 13.51 5.50 -4.94
C GLU A 55 13.11 4.82 -6.25
N GLU A 56 13.75 3.70 -6.60
CA GLU A 56 13.46 2.97 -7.85
C GLU A 56 12.02 2.46 -7.88
N ALA A 57 11.47 2.10 -6.72
CA ALA A 57 10.11 1.61 -6.59
C ALA A 57 9.07 2.67 -6.99
N PHE A 58 9.27 3.94 -6.63
CA PHE A 58 8.35 5.02 -6.98
C PHE A 58 8.66 5.65 -8.34
N LEU A 59 9.94 5.92 -8.62
CA LEU A 59 10.34 6.77 -9.75
C LEU A 59 10.87 5.99 -10.95
N GLY A 60 11.04 4.68 -10.79
CA GLY A 60 11.64 3.82 -11.81
C GLY A 60 13.16 3.94 -11.84
N ARG A 61 13.75 3.21 -12.79
CA ARG A 61 15.20 3.08 -12.90
C ARG A 61 15.85 4.39 -13.33
N ARG A 62 16.99 4.70 -12.70
CA ARG A 62 17.84 5.86 -13.05
C ARG A 62 17.03 7.15 -13.14
N SER A 63 16.06 7.31 -12.24
CA SER A 63 15.21 8.49 -12.20
C SER A 63 16.05 9.77 -12.10
N THR A 64 15.71 10.74 -12.92
CA THR A 64 16.22 12.12 -12.84
C THR A 64 15.16 13.07 -12.30
N SER A 65 14.25 12.56 -11.47
CA SER A 65 13.10 13.31 -10.98
C SER A 65 13.05 13.41 -9.46
N LYS A 66 12.49 14.50 -8.97
CA LYS A 66 12.04 14.70 -7.58
C LYS A 66 10.54 14.55 -7.50
N LEU A 67 10.03 14.24 -6.30
CA LEU A 67 8.59 14.05 -6.10
C LEU A 67 8.02 14.94 -5.00
N CYS A 68 6.70 15.10 -5.05
CA CYS A 68 5.89 15.69 -4.01
C CYS A 68 4.62 14.84 -3.90
N PHE A 69 4.37 14.25 -2.73
CA PHE A 69 3.10 13.56 -2.49
C PHE A 69 1.97 14.59 -2.41
N LEU A 70 0.86 14.31 -3.08
CA LEU A 70 -0.31 15.19 -3.04
C LEU A 70 -1.16 14.82 -1.82
N GLU A 71 -0.98 15.59 -0.75
CA GLU A 71 -1.86 15.51 0.42
C GLU A 71 -3.23 16.13 0.12
N GLN A 72 -4.28 15.50 0.66
CA GLN A 72 -5.63 16.02 0.57
C GLN A 72 -5.70 17.42 1.22
N ALA A 73 -6.44 18.33 0.58
CA ALA A 73 -6.57 19.73 0.99
C ALA A 73 -5.29 20.60 0.89
N SER A 74 -4.22 20.13 0.24
CA SER A 74 -3.12 21.02 -0.13
C SER A 74 -3.54 21.96 -1.29
N PRO A 75 -3.04 23.22 -1.36
CA PRO A 75 -3.35 24.13 -2.47
C PRO A 75 -2.98 23.57 -3.86
N LEU A 76 -1.95 22.72 -3.87
CA LEU A 76 -1.50 22.01 -5.05
C LEU A 76 -2.49 20.92 -5.48
N HIS A 77 -3.05 20.17 -4.51
CA HIS A 77 -4.11 19.21 -4.76
C HIS A 77 -5.39 19.91 -5.27
N GLU A 78 -5.79 21.04 -4.69
CA GLU A 78 -6.95 21.81 -5.16
C GLU A 78 -6.80 22.27 -6.62
N SER A 79 -5.61 22.75 -6.99
CA SER A 79 -5.32 23.18 -8.37
C SER A 79 -5.34 22.01 -9.38
N LEU A 80 -5.11 20.78 -8.91
CA LEU A 80 -5.08 19.57 -9.73
C LEU A 80 -6.33 18.70 -9.59
N ALA A 81 -7.30 19.11 -8.78
CA ALA A 81 -8.48 18.31 -8.45
C ALA A 81 -9.20 17.72 -9.68
N PRO A 82 -9.42 18.46 -10.79
CA PRO A 82 -10.07 17.89 -11.97
C PRO A 82 -9.32 16.69 -12.59
N LEU A 83 -7.98 16.71 -12.54
CA LEU A 83 -7.15 15.62 -13.02
C LEU A 83 -7.15 14.45 -12.04
N CYS A 84 -7.05 14.73 -10.74
CA CYS A 84 -7.14 13.73 -9.67
C CYS A 84 -8.46 12.96 -9.77
N GLU A 85 -9.59 13.68 -9.88
CA GLU A 85 -10.92 13.06 -10.05
C GLU A 85 -11.01 12.21 -11.33
N SER A 86 -10.35 12.64 -12.41
CA SER A 86 -10.36 11.89 -13.66
C SER A 86 -9.56 10.59 -13.56
N LEU A 87 -8.43 10.60 -12.83
CA LEU A 87 -7.69 9.40 -12.50
C LEU A 87 -8.47 8.49 -11.55
N GLU A 88 -9.14 9.04 -10.54
CA GLU A 88 -10.01 8.29 -9.62
C GLU A 88 -11.14 7.58 -10.36
N LYS A 89 -11.83 8.28 -11.28
CA LYS A 89 -12.86 7.65 -12.13
C LYS A 89 -12.30 6.52 -12.99
N LEU A 90 -11.04 6.64 -13.45
CA LEU A 90 -10.37 5.55 -14.18
C LEU A 90 -10.04 4.38 -13.25
N CYS A 91 -9.54 4.63 -12.04
CA CYS A 91 -9.31 3.62 -11.00
C CYS A 91 -10.60 2.86 -10.67
N GLU A 92 -11.69 3.58 -10.40
CA GLU A 92 -13.02 3.00 -10.14
C GLU A 92 -13.54 2.17 -11.30
N ALA A 93 -13.39 2.66 -12.54
CA ALA A 93 -13.76 1.91 -13.72
C ALA A 93 -12.97 0.60 -13.77
N LEU A 94 -11.65 0.64 -13.70
CA LEU A 94 -10.82 -0.57 -13.76
C LEU A 94 -11.11 -1.56 -12.62
N ALA A 95 -11.46 -1.08 -11.43
CA ALA A 95 -11.85 -1.93 -10.30
C ALA A 95 -13.19 -2.65 -10.48
N ARG A 96 -14.08 -2.18 -11.36
CA ARG A 96 -15.34 -2.88 -11.69
C ARG A 96 -15.13 -4.05 -12.65
N CYS A 97 -13.93 -4.25 -13.19
CA CYS A 97 -13.64 -5.43 -14.01
C CYS A 97 -13.62 -6.67 -13.12
N PRO A 98 -14.35 -7.75 -13.46
CA PRO A 98 -14.27 -9.00 -12.72
C PRO A 98 -12.83 -9.51 -12.65
N PRO A 99 -12.39 -10.05 -11.49
CA PRO A 99 -11.07 -10.65 -11.38
C PRO A 99 -10.95 -11.85 -12.34
N GLY A 100 -9.79 -12.01 -12.96
CA GLY A 100 -9.48 -13.14 -13.84
C GLY A 100 -9.92 -13.01 -15.31
N GLU A 101 -10.94 -12.20 -15.63
CA GLU A 101 -11.35 -12.05 -17.04
C GLU A 101 -10.43 -11.10 -17.83
N HIS A 102 -9.99 -9.99 -17.21
CA HIS A 102 -9.24 -8.95 -17.91
C HIS A 102 -7.86 -8.72 -17.27
N LEU A 103 -7.81 -8.11 -16.07
CA LEU A 103 -6.53 -7.75 -15.46
C LEU A 103 -5.86 -8.91 -14.69
N GLY A 104 -6.56 -9.99 -14.36
CA GLY A 104 -5.96 -11.10 -13.60
C GLY A 104 -5.58 -10.78 -12.15
N PHE A 105 -6.05 -9.66 -11.62
CA PHE A 105 -6.01 -9.30 -10.20
C PHE A 105 -7.27 -8.49 -9.85
N GLN A 106 -7.61 -8.40 -8.56
CA GLN A 106 -8.71 -7.56 -8.09
C GLN A 106 -8.18 -6.18 -7.72
N ALA A 107 -8.58 -5.13 -8.41
CA ALA A 107 -8.08 -3.78 -8.12
C ALA A 107 -8.86 -3.11 -6.98
N GLU A 108 -8.15 -2.32 -6.17
CA GLU A 108 -8.77 -1.39 -5.22
C GLU A 108 -9.43 -0.22 -6.00
N PRO A 109 -10.65 0.24 -5.64
CA PRO A 109 -11.37 1.24 -6.43
C PRO A 109 -10.81 2.66 -6.33
N ARG A 110 -9.71 2.86 -5.59
CA ARG A 110 -9.13 4.17 -5.32
C ARG A 110 -7.72 4.25 -5.85
N CYS A 111 -7.35 5.44 -6.33
CA CYS A 111 -5.97 5.71 -6.67
C CYS A 111 -5.15 5.92 -5.39
N GLN A 112 -3.99 5.30 -5.33
CA GLN A 112 -3.10 5.33 -4.17
C GLN A 112 -1.78 6.05 -4.51
N LYS A 113 -1.13 6.57 -3.48
CA LYS A 113 0.19 7.23 -3.55
C LYS A 113 0.27 8.25 -4.70
N LEU A 114 -0.74 9.13 -4.77
CA LEU A 114 -0.81 10.21 -5.75
C LEU A 114 0.34 11.20 -5.52
N LEU A 115 1.14 11.45 -6.55
CA LEU A 115 2.32 12.31 -6.45
C LEU A 115 2.54 13.12 -7.72
N LEU A 116 3.14 14.30 -7.55
CA LEU A 116 3.75 15.03 -8.64
C LEU A 116 5.21 14.67 -8.78
N ARG A 117 5.64 14.60 -10.03
CA ARG A 117 7.01 14.36 -10.44
C ARG A 117 7.51 15.57 -11.22
N ALA A 118 8.64 16.13 -10.78
CA ALA A 118 9.36 17.17 -11.51
C ALA A 118 10.79 16.74 -11.81
N THR A 119 11.43 17.41 -12.77
CA THR A 119 12.86 17.22 -13.01
C THR A 119 13.68 17.59 -11.78
N LEU A 120 14.67 16.75 -11.47
CA LEU A 120 15.70 17.02 -10.47
C LEU A 120 16.81 17.86 -11.10
N GLU A 121 17.02 19.07 -10.58
CA GLU A 121 18.05 19.99 -11.08
C GLU A 121 19.45 19.63 -10.52
N ARG A 122 20.49 20.17 -11.16
CA ARG A 122 21.88 19.90 -10.74
C ARG A 122 22.11 20.38 -9.31
N GLY A 123 22.53 19.47 -8.45
CA GLY A 123 22.87 19.75 -7.05
C GLY A 123 21.72 19.57 -6.06
N GLU A 124 20.45 19.55 -6.51
CA GLU A 124 19.29 19.37 -5.63
C GLU A 124 19.28 18.01 -4.94
N ARG A 125 19.81 16.96 -5.58
CA ARG A 125 19.83 15.60 -5.00
C ARG A 125 20.43 15.56 -3.60
N ARG A 126 21.50 16.34 -3.36
CA ARG A 126 22.16 16.39 -2.04
C ARG A 126 21.31 17.08 -0.97
N LEU A 127 20.45 18.00 -1.39
CA LEU A 127 19.57 18.76 -0.50
C LEU A 127 18.29 17.99 -0.16
N LEU A 128 17.76 17.23 -1.14
CA LEU A 128 16.46 16.55 -1.04
C LEU A 128 16.54 15.08 -0.58
N SER A 129 17.74 14.48 -0.57
CA SER A 129 17.93 13.07 -0.23
C SER A 129 17.80 12.85 1.28
N PRO A 130 16.82 12.05 1.76
CA PRO A 130 16.58 11.81 3.18
C PRO A 130 17.56 10.81 3.83
N GLY A 131 18.59 10.38 3.11
CA GLY A 131 19.56 9.38 3.56
C GLY A 131 19.07 7.94 3.37
N ALA A 132 19.82 6.99 3.96
CA ALA A 132 19.43 5.58 4.03
C ALA A 132 18.36 5.35 5.11
N LEU A 133 17.78 4.15 5.12
CA LEU A 133 16.87 3.72 6.18
C LEU A 133 17.56 3.69 7.55
N THR A 134 16.86 4.17 8.59
CA THR A 134 17.29 4.13 9.99
C THR A 134 16.47 3.11 10.79
N GLU A 135 16.91 2.77 12.01
CA GLU A 135 16.12 1.91 12.90
C GLU A 135 14.78 2.56 13.32
N GLU A 136 14.75 3.90 13.46
CA GLU A 136 13.52 4.64 13.73
C GLU A 136 12.51 4.52 12.57
N ASP A 137 12.98 4.56 11.32
CA ASP A 137 12.14 4.36 10.13
C ASP A 137 11.49 2.96 10.14
N VAL A 138 12.23 1.94 10.56
CA VAL A 138 11.73 0.56 10.69
C VAL A 138 10.71 0.46 11.81
N GLN A 139 11.00 1.00 12.98
CA GLN A 139 10.07 1.00 14.12
C GLN A 139 8.78 1.78 13.82
N ALA A 140 8.85 2.80 12.96
CA ALA A 140 7.69 3.55 12.48
C ALA A 140 6.85 2.80 11.43
N GLY A 141 7.25 1.59 11.00
CA GLY A 141 6.50 0.76 10.05
C GLY A 141 6.73 1.12 8.58
N LEU A 142 7.71 1.98 8.26
CA LEU A 142 7.91 2.45 6.88
C LEU A 142 8.32 1.34 5.92
N VAL A 143 9.00 0.30 6.42
CA VAL A 143 9.43 -0.84 5.59
C VAL A 143 8.24 -1.73 5.26
N GLU A 144 7.39 -2.02 6.25
CA GLU A 144 6.18 -2.82 6.13
C GLU A 144 5.20 -2.16 5.16
N GLU A 145 4.94 -0.86 5.32
CA GLU A 145 4.12 -0.09 4.38
C GLU A 145 4.70 -0.11 2.96
N HIS A 146 6.03 -0.02 2.84
CA HIS A 146 6.67 -0.08 1.54
C HIS A 146 6.53 -1.48 0.91
N LEU A 147 6.75 -2.55 1.67
CA LEU A 147 6.61 -3.92 1.21
C LEU A 147 5.17 -4.23 0.77
N ASP A 148 4.17 -3.80 1.54
CA ASP A 148 2.75 -3.92 1.16
C ASP A 148 2.50 -3.23 -0.19
N PHE A 149 2.98 -1.99 -0.34
CA PHE A 149 2.91 -1.27 -1.61
C PHE A 149 3.63 -2.03 -2.75
N LEU A 150 4.83 -2.57 -2.53
CA LEU A 150 5.58 -3.31 -3.55
C LEU A 150 4.83 -4.55 -4.03
N GLN A 151 4.19 -5.28 -3.13
CA GLN A 151 3.45 -6.51 -3.43
C GLN A 151 2.15 -6.22 -4.17
N ARG A 152 1.45 -5.16 -3.77
CA ARG A 152 0.10 -4.84 -4.25
C ARG A 152 0.07 -3.93 -5.46
N ARG A 153 1.06 -3.08 -5.71
CA ARG A 153 1.06 -2.18 -6.88
C ARG A 153 1.02 -2.98 -8.19
N LYS A 154 0.03 -2.72 -9.04
CA LYS A 154 -0.10 -3.38 -10.35
C LYS A 154 -0.03 -2.41 -11.49
N LEU A 155 -0.80 -1.32 -11.44
CA LEU A 155 -0.77 -0.29 -12.49
C LEU A 155 -0.10 0.97 -12.00
N CYS A 156 0.70 1.57 -12.87
CA CYS A 156 1.19 2.93 -12.73
C CYS A 156 0.59 3.78 -13.85
N MET A 157 0.11 4.96 -13.47
CA MET A 157 -0.49 5.95 -14.37
C MET A 157 0.38 7.19 -14.38
N LEU A 158 0.81 7.62 -15.55
CA LEU A 158 1.66 8.80 -15.74
C LEU A 158 0.98 9.78 -16.68
N TYR A 159 0.64 10.97 -16.17
CA TYR A 159 0.01 12.05 -16.92
C TYR A 159 0.96 13.23 -17.06
N ALA A 160 1.27 13.66 -18.28
CA ALA A 160 2.18 14.79 -18.52
C ALA A 160 1.44 16.14 -18.52
N LEU A 161 1.95 17.11 -17.73
CA LEU A 161 1.38 18.46 -17.64
C LEU A 161 2.07 19.49 -18.56
N GLU A 162 3.40 19.47 -18.65
CA GLU A 162 4.19 20.49 -19.35
C GLU A 162 4.84 19.99 -20.65
N ALA A 163 5.78 19.07 -20.52
CA ALA A 163 6.69 18.67 -21.60
C ALA A 163 6.39 17.24 -22.05
N GLU A 164 6.75 16.96 -23.31
CA GLU A 164 6.84 15.58 -23.79
C GLU A 164 7.93 14.88 -22.99
N ALA A 165 7.52 13.88 -22.21
CA ALA A 165 8.43 13.01 -21.48
C ALA A 165 8.55 11.69 -22.23
N THR A 166 9.69 11.04 -22.08
CA THR A 166 9.89 9.70 -22.64
C THR A 166 9.77 8.68 -21.52
N LEU A 167 8.86 7.72 -21.71
CA LEU A 167 8.71 6.56 -20.86
C LEU A 167 9.36 5.37 -21.55
N GLU A 168 10.39 4.80 -20.93
CA GLU A 168 10.97 3.53 -21.36
C GLU A 168 10.43 2.42 -20.46
N LEU A 169 9.84 1.39 -21.07
CA LEU A 169 9.27 0.22 -20.42
C LEU A 169 10.13 -1.00 -20.75
N TRP A 170 10.41 -1.82 -19.73
CA TRP A 170 11.16 -3.08 -19.86
C TRP A 170 10.30 -4.25 -19.38
N PRO A 171 9.56 -4.92 -20.28
CA PRO A 171 8.81 -6.12 -19.97
C PRO A 171 9.74 -7.24 -19.47
N ARG A 172 9.29 -8.01 -18.48
CA ARG A 172 10.01 -9.20 -18.01
C ARG A 172 10.06 -10.25 -19.12
N GLY A 173 11.18 -10.36 -19.82
CA GLY A 173 11.39 -11.31 -20.93
C GLY A 173 11.07 -10.77 -22.33
N GLY A 174 10.85 -9.46 -22.48
CA GLY A 174 10.57 -8.80 -23.77
C GLY A 174 11.63 -7.79 -24.19
N GLN A 175 11.40 -7.15 -25.35
CA GLN A 175 12.20 -6.00 -25.81
C GLN A 175 11.74 -4.72 -25.09
N SER A 176 12.68 -3.79 -24.88
CA SER A 176 12.31 -2.49 -24.31
C SER A 176 11.51 -1.66 -25.30
N LEU A 177 10.57 -0.89 -24.76
CA LEU A 177 9.64 -0.06 -25.52
C LEU A 177 9.82 1.39 -25.07
N ARG A 178 9.93 2.31 -26.02
CA ARG A 178 9.96 3.74 -25.74
C ARG A 178 8.66 4.37 -26.20
N LEU A 179 7.98 5.05 -25.29
CA LEU A 179 6.70 5.70 -25.51
C LEU A 179 6.84 7.20 -25.22
N PRO A 180 6.49 8.08 -26.17
CA PRO A 180 6.33 9.49 -25.87
C PRO A 180 5.06 9.69 -25.04
N ILE A 181 5.19 10.36 -23.90
CA ILE A 181 4.05 10.85 -23.13
C ILE A 181 3.76 12.25 -23.63
N ALA A 182 2.77 12.35 -24.54
CA ALA A 182 2.28 13.62 -25.03
C ALA A 182 1.48 14.36 -23.94
N ARG A 183 1.32 15.67 -24.13
CA ARG A 183 0.48 16.49 -23.26
C ARG A 183 -0.96 15.97 -23.21
N ASP A 184 -1.61 16.17 -22.07
CA ASP A 184 -3.03 15.84 -21.87
C ASP A 184 -3.36 14.36 -22.11
N THR A 185 -2.34 13.51 -21.98
CA THR A 185 -2.41 12.07 -22.18
C THR A 185 -1.92 11.39 -20.91
N VAL A 186 -2.64 10.36 -20.46
CA VAL A 186 -2.18 9.45 -19.42
C VAL A 186 -1.69 8.15 -20.06
N VAL A 187 -0.49 7.73 -19.70
CA VAL A 187 0.00 6.38 -20.01
C VAL A 187 -0.21 5.51 -18.79
N VAL A 188 -0.94 4.41 -18.97
CA VAL A 188 -1.20 3.40 -17.95
C VAL A 188 -0.44 2.15 -18.32
N PHE A 189 0.30 1.55 -17.37
CA PHE A 189 1.06 0.33 -17.64
C PHE A 189 1.12 -0.63 -16.44
N ARG A 190 1.30 -1.92 -16.74
CA ARG A 190 1.42 -3.06 -15.81
C ARG A 190 2.80 -3.12 -15.17
N HIS A 191 3.00 -2.32 -14.13
CA HIS A 191 4.26 -2.24 -13.39
C HIS A 191 4.69 -3.58 -12.77
N ASP A 192 3.74 -4.45 -12.45
CA ASP A 192 4.01 -5.82 -12.00
C ASP A 192 4.68 -6.70 -13.08
N LEU A 193 4.44 -6.40 -14.37
CA LEU A 193 5.00 -7.11 -15.51
C LEU A 193 6.21 -6.42 -16.15
N MET A 194 6.43 -5.14 -15.86
CA MET A 194 7.51 -4.36 -16.47
C MET A 194 8.16 -3.34 -15.53
N ALA A 195 9.47 -3.21 -15.63
CA ALA A 195 10.17 -2.07 -15.06
C ALA A 195 9.99 -0.84 -15.96
N PHE A 196 10.17 0.36 -15.41
CA PHE A 196 10.07 1.59 -16.18
C PHE A 196 11.16 2.58 -15.81
N SER A 197 11.38 3.55 -16.69
CA SER A 197 12.21 4.74 -16.46
C SER A 197 11.53 5.89 -17.15
N HIS A 198 11.56 7.03 -16.49
CA HIS A 198 11.00 8.26 -16.97
C HIS A 198 12.12 9.28 -17.12
N SER A 199 12.29 9.78 -18.33
CA SER A 199 13.22 10.86 -18.63
C SER A 199 12.49 12.01 -19.31
N GLN A 200 13.14 13.16 -19.32
CA GLN A 200 12.73 14.24 -20.20
C GLN A 200 12.79 13.78 -21.67
N GLY A 201 11.94 14.35 -22.50
CA GLY A 201 11.97 14.13 -23.95
C GLY A 201 13.25 14.66 -24.59
N ASP A 202 13.50 14.22 -25.82
CA ASP A 202 14.75 14.43 -26.57
C ASP A 202 15.05 15.92 -26.86
N SER A 203 14.07 16.82 -26.69
CA SER A 203 14.23 18.27 -26.90
C SER A 203 15.00 18.99 -25.80
N GLY A 204 15.22 18.35 -24.63
CA GLY A 204 16.19 18.76 -23.59
C GLY A 204 16.06 20.17 -23.02
N THR A 205 14.96 20.89 -23.26
CA THR A 205 14.84 22.34 -23.04
C THR A 205 13.72 22.74 -22.08
N GLY A 206 13.04 21.78 -21.44
CA GLY A 206 11.90 22.05 -20.57
C GLY A 206 11.96 21.36 -19.21
N SER A 207 11.42 22.00 -18.18
CA SER A 207 11.01 21.33 -16.95
C SER A 207 9.92 20.31 -17.29
N SER A 208 10.16 19.03 -16.99
CA SER A 208 9.11 18.01 -17.09
C SER A 208 8.35 17.97 -15.78
N LEU A 209 7.04 18.22 -15.84
CA LEU A 209 6.09 18.02 -14.74
C LEU A 209 5.07 16.95 -15.14
N ALA A 210 4.92 15.92 -14.31
CA ALA A 210 3.98 14.83 -14.51
C ALA A 210 3.25 14.47 -13.22
N LEU A 211 1.97 14.14 -13.32
CA LEU A 211 1.19 13.54 -12.25
C LEU A 211 1.32 12.01 -12.35
N GLN A 212 1.55 11.37 -11.21
CA GLN A 212 1.71 9.92 -11.11
C GLN A 212 0.77 9.36 -10.04
N ALA A 213 0.10 8.26 -10.37
CA ALA A 213 -0.80 7.55 -9.47
C ALA A 213 -0.65 6.04 -9.65
N TRP A 214 -1.04 5.29 -8.61
CA TRP A 214 -0.96 3.84 -8.60
C TRP A 214 -2.34 3.21 -8.40
N LEU A 215 -2.60 2.12 -9.12
CA LEU A 215 -3.70 1.21 -8.83
C LEU A 215 -3.12 -0.05 -8.19
N LEU A 216 -3.58 -0.36 -6.99
CA LEU A 216 -3.13 -1.51 -6.21
C LEU A 216 -4.14 -2.65 -6.36
N GLU A 217 -3.63 -3.86 -6.22
CA GLU A 217 -4.44 -5.02 -5.90
C GLU A 217 -5.05 -4.85 -4.51
N ALA A 218 -6.32 -5.25 -4.37
CA ALA A 218 -7.01 -5.32 -3.10
C ALA A 218 -6.17 -6.16 -2.11
N PRO A 219 -6.12 -5.76 -0.83
CA PRO A 219 -5.40 -6.54 0.17
C PRO A 219 -5.95 -7.96 0.21
N GLN A 220 -5.06 -8.95 0.35
CA GLN A 220 -5.50 -10.34 0.46
C GLN A 220 -6.13 -10.57 1.83
N GLU A 221 -7.44 -10.77 1.87
CA GLU A 221 -8.13 -11.26 3.05
C GLU A 221 -8.05 -12.79 3.05
N LEU A 222 -7.29 -13.39 3.98
CA LEU A 222 -7.33 -14.85 4.12
C LEU A 222 -8.64 -15.24 4.80
N GLN A 223 -9.38 -16.14 4.15
CA GLN A 223 -10.58 -16.76 4.70
C GLN A 223 -10.30 -18.24 4.93
N LEU A 224 -10.62 -18.72 6.13
CA LEU A 224 -10.49 -20.14 6.46
C LEU A 224 -11.65 -20.89 5.84
N LEU A 225 -11.40 -21.55 4.72
CA LEU A 225 -12.43 -22.34 4.02
C LEU A 225 -12.67 -23.70 4.68
N GLY A 226 -11.69 -24.23 5.40
CA GLY A 226 -11.77 -25.49 6.12
C GLY A 226 -10.44 -25.93 6.72
N LEU A 227 -10.54 -26.77 7.75
CA LEU A 227 -9.42 -27.42 8.44
C LEU A 227 -9.47 -28.91 8.14
N GLU A 228 -8.64 -29.38 7.22
CA GLU A 228 -8.47 -30.82 6.97
C GLU A 228 -7.14 -31.31 7.56
N GLY A 229 -7.22 -32.20 8.54
CA GLY A 229 -6.07 -32.82 9.15
C GLY A 229 -6.47 -34.11 9.85
N ASN A 230 -5.70 -35.17 9.64
CA ASN A 230 -5.80 -36.39 10.44
C ASN A 230 -4.42 -36.73 11.02
N HIS A 231 -4.41 -37.58 12.05
CA HIS A 231 -3.17 -37.92 12.75
C HIS A 231 -2.12 -38.54 11.81
N LEU A 232 -2.57 -39.35 10.85
CA LEU A 232 -1.69 -40.00 9.86
C LEU A 232 -0.95 -38.97 8.98
N GLY A 233 -1.67 -37.93 8.54
CA GLY A 233 -1.09 -36.82 7.78
C GLY A 233 -0.11 -35.99 8.62
N MET A 234 -0.46 -35.73 9.88
CA MET A 234 0.42 -35.03 10.83
C MET A 234 1.71 -35.82 11.11
N GLU A 235 1.60 -37.13 11.37
CA GLU A 235 2.75 -38.01 11.61
C GLU A 235 3.65 -38.11 10.37
N THR A 236 3.06 -38.18 9.17
CA THR A 236 3.79 -38.22 7.90
C THR A 236 4.57 -36.92 7.64
N LEU A 237 3.98 -35.77 7.97
CA LEU A 237 4.57 -34.45 7.68
C LEU A 237 5.58 -33.99 8.73
N PHE A 238 5.26 -34.15 10.01
CA PHE A 238 6.03 -33.56 11.11
C PHE A 238 6.80 -34.60 11.93
N GLY A 239 6.45 -35.88 11.83
CA GLY A 239 6.85 -36.90 12.79
C GLY A 239 6.22 -36.66 14.16
N GLY A 240 5.95 -37.72 14.91
CA GLY A 240 5.38 -37.61 16.26
C GLY A 240 5.73 -38.79 17.14
N PRO A 241 5.66 -38.64 18.48
CA PRO A 241 5.81 -39.77 19.38
C PRO A 241 4.71 -40.82 19.08
N PRO A 242 5.04 -42.13 19.12
CA PRO A 242 4.08 -43.18 18.83
C PRO A 242 2.91 -43.11 19.82
N GLN A 243 1.70 -43.31 19.31
CA GLN A 243 0.48 -43.22 20.12
C GLN A 243 0.50 -44.29 21.24
N LEU A 244 0.35 -43.86 22.50
CA LEU A 244 0.22 -44.78 23.63
C LEU A 244 -1.13 -45.50 23.52
N SER A 245 -1.09 -46.84 23.44
CA SER A 245 -2.21 -47.68 23.01
C SER A 245 -3.36 -47.82 24.02
N GLU A 246 -3.16 -47.46 25.29
CA GLU A 246 -4.05 -47.99 26.34
C GLU A 246 -4.99 -46.96 26.99
N LYS A 247 -4.73 -45.65 26.90
CA LYS A 247 -5.64 -44.62 27.43
C LYS A 247 -5.57 -43.34 26.60
N GLN A 248 -6.58 -43.12 25.77
CA GLN A 248 -6.75 -41.89 25.00
C GLN A 248 -7.72 -40.96 25.71
N VAL A 249 -7.38 -39.67 25.75
CA VAL A 249 -8.30 -38.59 26.17
C VAL A 249 -8.85 -37.96 24.90
N HIS A 250 -10.17 -37.92 24.78
CA HIS A 250 -10.83 -37.27 23.65
C HIS A 250 -11.07 -35.80 23.96
N ILE A 251 -10.52 -34.92 23.11
CA ILE A 251 -10.89 -33.51 23.08
C ILE A 251 -12.14 -33.41 22.20
N ILE A 252 -13.31 -33.22 22.84
CA ILE A 252 -14.61 -33.16 22.13
C ILE A 252 -15.04 -31.74 21.77
N SER A 253 -14.44 -30.73 22.40
CA SER A 253 -14.69 -29.31 22.16
C SER A 253 -13.53 -28.48 22.73
N ALA A 254 -13.26 -27.35 22.10
CA ALA A 254 -12.36 -26.32 22.60
C ALA A 254 -12.91 -24.94 22.21
N SER A 255 -12.56 -23.93 23.00
CA SER A 255 -12.89 -22.52 22.75
C SER A 255 -11.79 -21.67 23.33
N CYS A 256 -11.42 -20.62 22.61
CA CYS A 256 -10.40 -19.67 23.03
C CYS A 256 -10.83 -18.24 22.73
N ARG A 257 -10.30 -17.31 23.51
CA ARG A 257 -10.20 -15.89 23.16
C ARG A 257 -8.76 -15.51 23.36
N LEU A 258 -8.11 -15.08 22.30
CA LEU A 258 -6.71 -14.73 22.28
C LEU A 258 -6.52 -13.30 21.74
N PRO A 259 -5.35 -12.68 21.97
CA PRO A 259 -5.01 -11.38 21.39
C PRO A 259 -5.12 -11.35 19.87
N GLY A 260 -5.12 -10.16 19.27
CA GLY A 260 -5.25 -10.03 17.81
C GLY A 260 -6.64 -10.37 17.27
N GLY A 261 -7.66 -10.42 18.12
CA GLY A 261 -9.05 -10.68 17.71
C GLY A 261 -9.36 -12.16 17.43
N ALA A 262 -8.49 -13.09 17.85
CA ALA A 262 -8.71 -14.52 17.68
C ALA A 262 -9.74 -15.04 18.69
N TYR A 263 -11.02 -14.85 18.34
CA TYR A 263 -12.15 -15.35 19.11
C TYR A 263 -12.72 -16.59 18.44
N GLY A 264 -12.52 -17.73 19.10
CA GLY A 264 -12.83 -19.05 18.55
C GLY A 264 -11.68 -19.67 17.76
N LEU A 265 -11.76 -20.99 17.57
CA LEU A 265 -10.70 -21.80 16.98
C LEU A 265 -10.41 -21.44 15.51
N ASP A 266 -11.43 -21.04 14.75
CA ASP A 266 -11.26 -20.66 13.34
C ASP A 266 -10.42 -19.39 13.20
N CYS A 267 -10.70 -18.38 14.03
CA CYS A 267 -9.96 -17.12 14.06
C CYS A 267 -8.53 -17.31 14.60
N ASP A 268 -8.36 -18.17 15.60
CA ASP A 268 -7.03 -18.54 16.12
C ASP A 268 -6.18 -19.25 15.06
N TRP A 269 -6.76 -20.21 14.34
CA TRP A 269 -6.06 -20.88 13.26
C TRP A 269 -5.68 -19.92 12.13
N LEU A 270 -6.57 -18.98 11.78
CA LEU A 270 -6.26 -17.92 10.82
C LEU A 270 -5.08 -17.06 11.29
N MET A 271 -5.03 -16.67 12.56
CA MET A 271 -3.91 -15.90 13.11
C MET A 271 -2.57 -16.62 12.86
N TYR A 272 -2.51 -17.92 13.14
CA TYR A 272 -1.30 -18.71 12.90
C TYR A 272 -0.98 -18.86 11.42
N GLY A 273 -1.97 -19.13 10.58
CA GLY A 273 -1.80 -19.25 9.12
C GLY A 273 -1.34 -17.93 8.48
N MET A 274 -1.81 -16.79 9.01
CA MET A 274 -1.43 -15.44 8.59
C MET A 274 -0.11 -14.97 9.19
N GLN A 275 0.48 -15.72 10.12
CA GLN A 275 1.65 -15.30 10.92
C GLN A 275 1.41 -13.94 11.60
N THR A 276 0.18 -13.70 12.06
CA THR A 276 -0.22 -12.41 12.65
C THR A 276 0.47 -12.20 14.00
N ASP A 277 1.06 -11.02 14.18
CA ASP A 277 1.53 -10.56 15.48
C ASP A 277 0.35 -9.95 16.27
N GLY A 278 0.03 -10.55 17.41
CA GLY A 278 -1.04 -10.10 18.29
C GLY A 278 -0.64 -8.97 19.25
N TYR A 279 0.62 -8.51 19.22
CA TYR A 279 1.08 -7.42 20.06
C TYR A 279 0.60 -6.07 19.53
N SER A 280 -0.05 -5.30 20.40
CA SER A 280 -0.42 -3.90 20.14
C SER A 280 0.13 -3.00 21.23
N GLU A 281 0.15 -1.69 21.00
CA GLU A 281 0.40 -0.74 22.09
C GLU A 281 -0.70 -0.93 23.15
N ILE A 282 -0.32 -0.84 24.43
CA ILE A 282 -1.28 -1.01 25.52
C ILE A 282 -2.34 0.10 25.44
N PRO A 283 -3.64 -0.26 25.33
CA PRO A 283 -4.70 0.74 25.20
C PRO A 283 -4.81 1.64 26.44
N LEU A 284 -5.11 2.92 26.24
CA LEU A 284 -5.32 3.90 27.31
C LEU A 284 -6.44 3.47 28.28
N LEU A 285 -7.44 2.72 27.79
CA LEU A 285 -8.54 2.20 28.61
C LEU A 285 -8.06 1.18 29.65
N ARG A 286 -6.90 0.54 29.45
CA ARG A 286 -6.26 -0.33 30.44
C ARG A 286 -5.53 0.50 31.48
N TRP A 287 -4.56 1.30 31.01
CA TRP A 287 -3.85 2.31 31.78
C TRP A 287 -3.09 3.24 30.83
N ASP A 288 -2.70 4.41 31.32
CA ASP A 288 -1.83 5.33 30.57
C ASP A 288 -0.39 4.80 30.53
N VAL A 289 -0.04 4.16 29.42
CA VAL A 289 1.30 3.56 29.23
C VAL A 289 2.42 4.60 29.27
N SER A 290 2.15 5.87 28.93
CA SER A 290 3.17 6.94 28.94
C SER A 290 3.69 7.23 30.34
N VAL A 291 2.84 7.02 31.36
CA VAL A 291 3.21 7.16 32.78
C VAL A 291 4.12 6.04 33.25
N TYR A 292 4.13 4.88 32.58
CA TYR A 292 4.88 3.70 33.01
C TYR A 292 5.99 3.28 32.05
N TYR A 293 6.08 3.86 30.85
CA TYR A 293 7.10 3.55 29.88
C TYR A 293 8.42 4.30 30.16
N THR A 294 9.55 3.65 29.89
CA THR A 294 10.88 4.27 29.83
C THR A 294 11.69 3.67 28.68
N SER A 295 12.42 4.50 27.94
CA SER A 295 13.42 4.02 26.96
C SER A 295 14.77 3.70 27.61
N GLU A 296 14.92 3.95 28.92
CA GLU A 296 16.17 3.89 29.67
C GLU A 296 15.99 3.03 30.95
N PRO A 297 15.84 1.69 30.80
CA PRO A 297 15.48 0.79 31.89
C PRO A 297 16.43 0.84 33.09
N ASP A 298 17.72 1.14 32.85
CA ASP A 298 18.74 1.19 33.90
C ASP A 298 18.70 2.49 34.72
N LYS A 299 17.97 3.51 34.27
CA LYS A 299 17.92 4.85 34.91
C LYS A 299 16.66 5.08 35.74
N GLU A 300 15.56 4.39 35.44
CA GLU A 300 14.26 4.66 36.04
C GLU A 300 13.64 3.40 36.66
N GLN A 301 13.53 3.39 38.01
CA GLN A 301 12.89 2.29 38.73
C GLN A 301 11.37 2.37 38.67
N GLY A 302 10.70 1.21 38.58
CA GLY A 302 9.24 1.11 38.54
C GLY A 302 8.60 1.41 37.17
N LYS A 303 9.42 1.53 36.13
CA LYS A 303 9.00 1.71 34.74
C LYS A 303 9.19 0.43 33.93
N SER A 304 8.39 0.26 32.89
CA SER A 304 8.50 -0.79 31.89
C SER A 304 9.26 -0.27 30.67
N TYR A 305 10.20 -1.06 30.15
CA TYR A 305 10.85 -0.78 28.88
C TYR A 305 10.04 -1.26 27.66
N THR A 306 8.92 -1.95 27.89
CA THR A 306 7.95 -2.28 26.85
C THR A 306 6.64 -1.51 27.06
N LYS A 307 6.07 -1.05 25.94
CA LYS A 307 4.75 -0.44 25.86
C LYS A 307 3.77 -1.24 24.98
N HIS A 308 4.22 -2.37 24.43
CA HIS A 308 3.43 -3.27 23.61
C HIS A 308 3.14 -4.57 24.37
N SER A 309 1.92 -5.08 24.22
CA SER A 309 1.48 -6.33 24.82
C SER A 309 0.39 -6.98 23.98
N ALA A 310 0.28 -8.30 24.04
CA ALA A 310 -0.79 -9.05 23.41
C ALA A 310 -1.98 -9.13 24.38
N LEU A 311 -3.00 -8.30 24.15
CA LEU A 311 -4.16 -8.14 25.04
C LEU A 311 -5.46 -8.54 24.32
N LEU A 312 -6.44 -8.99 25.09
CA LEU A 312 -7.81 -9.11 24.59
C LEU A 312 -8.40 -7.72 24.32
N GLY A 313 -9.31 -7.64 23.36
CA GLY A 313 -10.04 -6.41 23.06
C GLY A 313 -10.73 -5.85 24.30
N ASP A 314 -10.77 -4.53 24.42
CA ASP A 314 -11.35 -3.83 25.57
C ASP A 314 -12.83 -4.20 25.78
N LEU A 315 -13.61 -4.23 24.69
CA LEU A 315 -15.00 -4.67 24.74
C LEU A 315 -15.12 -6.10 25.26
N GLU A 316 -14.25 -7.03 24.85
CA GLU A 316 -14.33 -8.42 25.29
C GLU A 316 -14.04 -8.60 26.79
N VAL A 317 -13.12 -7.80 27.35
CA VAL A 317 -12.83 -7.89 28.79
C VAL A 317 -13.91 -7.21 29.62
N LEU A 318 -14.59 -6.21 29.07
CA LEU A 318 -15.70 -5.52 29.73
C LEU A 318 -17.04 -6.22 29.50
N SER A 319 -17.15 -7.09 28.48
CA SER A 319 -18.38 -7.80 28.15
C SER A 319 -18.48 -9.11 28.94
N PHE A 320 -19.41 -9.14 29.88
CA PHE A 320 -19.79 -10.38 30.55
C PHE A 320 -21.31 -10.43 30.69
N ASP A 321 -21.92 -11.56 30.30
CA ASP A 321 -23.37 -11.73 30.33
C ASP A 321 -23.81 -12.22 31.72
N ASN A 322 -23.92 -11.26 32.64
CA ASN A 322 -24.38 -11.48 34.01
C ASN A 322 -25.70 -12.25 34.06
N HIS A 323 -26.68 -11.86 33.25
CA HIS A 323 -28.02 -12.45 33.25
C HIS A 323 -27.99 -13.93 32.85
N PHE A 324 -27.24 -14.27 31.80
CA PHE A 324 -27.08 -15.65 31.35
C PHE A 324 -26.51 -16.57 32.44
N PHE A 325 -25.56 -16.06 33.23
CA PHE A 325 -24.94 -16.83 34.34
C PHE A 325 -25.66 -16.67 35.69
N GLY A 326 -26.74 -15.87 35.76
CA GLY A 326 -27.47 -15.62 37.00
C GLY A 326 -26.66 -14.81 38.04
N ILE A 327 -25.72 -13.98 37.58
CA ILE A 327 -24.88 -13.11 38.40
C ILE A 327 -25.54 -11.72 38.48
N PRO A 328 -25.71 -11.11 39.67
CA PRO A 328 -26.21 -9.74 39.80
C PRO A 328 -25.21 -8.71 39.25
N ASP A 329 -25.70 -7.59 38.71
CA ASP A 329 -24.84 -6.56 38.09
C ASP A 329 -23.84 -5.88 39.04
N GLU A 330 -24.06 -5.96 40.34
CA GLU A 330 -23.16 -5.40 41.36
C GLU A 330 -21.89 -6.25 41.57
N GLN A 331 -21.89 -7.51 41.13
CA GLN A 331 -20.80 -8.48 41.32
C GLN A 331 -19.91 -8.55 40.07
#